data_AF-A0A433DE54-F1
#
_entry.id   AF-A0A433DE54-F1
#
_cell.length_a   1.000
_cell.length_b   1.000
_cell.length_c   1.000
_cell.angle_alpha   90.00
_cell.angle_beta   90.00
_cell.angle_gamma   90.00
#
_symmetry.space_group_name_H-M   'P 1'
#
loop_
_entity.id
_entity.type
_entity.pdbx_description
1 polymer ?
#
loop_
_entity_poly.entity_id
_entity_poly.type
_entity_poly.pdbx_seq_one_letter_code
_entity_poly.pdbx_strand_id
1 'polypeptide(L)'
;MSSTSLPGTTESDPVASTPKKYGGKYTVTLIPGDGIGQETSSAVKTIFKAATVPVEWEQFDVSGYTTADDNTFKQSLESLRRNKVGLKGILYTPVSKLGHTSFNVIMRKDLDMYASISLVKNIPGHTARHNGVDFAIIRENTEGEYSGLEHQVRRFRL
;
A
#
# COMPACT_ATOMS: atom_id res chain seq x y z
N MET A 1 10.05 -51.03 25.82
CA MET A 1 10.52 -50.35 24.59
C MET A 1 9.76 -49.04 24.49
N SER A 2 10.40 -47.94 24.89
CA SER A 2 9.80 -46.61 24.99
C SER A 2 9.85 -45.94 23.62
N SER A 3 8.70 -45.67 23.02
CA SER A 3 8.60 -44.92 21.75
C SER A 3 8.56 -43.43 22.06
N THR A 4 9.69 -42.76 21.88
CA THR A 4 9.82 -41.30 21.92
C THR A 4 9.08 -40.69 20.73
N SER A 5 7.92 -40.08 20.96
CA SER A 5 7.23 -39.26 19.96
C SER A 5 7.94 -37.90 19.84
N LEU A 6 8.35 -37.55 18.63
CA LEU A 6 8.91 -36.25 18.26
C LEU A 6 7.91 -35.12 18.59
N PRO A 7 8.33 -33.98 19.14
CA PRO A 7 7.44 -32.84 19.31
C PRO A 7 7.06 -32.31 17.92
N GLY A 8 5.76 -32.36 17.63
CA GLY A 8 5.18 -31.82 16.42
C GLY A 8 5.55 -30.35 16.26
N THR A 9 6.02 -30.02 15.05
CA THR A 9 6.08 -28.65 14.54
C THR A 9 4.78 -27.95 14.88
N THR A 10 4.87 -26.88 15.68
CA THR A 10 3.78 -25.93 15.88
C THR A 10 3.39 -25.40 14.51
N GLU A 11 2.31 -25.93 13.94
CA GLU A 11 1.62 -25.32 12.82
C GLU A 11 1.31 -23.88 13.25
N SER A 12 1.94 -22.92 12.58
CA SER A 12 1.63 -21.51 12.76
C SER A 12 0.15 -21.33 12.46
N ASP A 13 -0.62 -20.87 13.45
CA ASP A 13 -2.02 -20.52 13.30
C ASP A 13 -2.24 -19.73 11.99
N PRO A 14 -3.31 -20.01 11.21
CA PRO A 14 -3.64 -19.19 10.07
C PRO A 14 -4.02 -17.80 10.61
N VAL A 15 -3.10 -16.84 10.53
CA VAL A 15 -3.35 -15.45 10.89
C VAL A 15 -4.59 -15.02 10.12
N ALA A 16 -5.70 -14.82 10.84
CA ALA A 16 -6.99 -14.47 10.26
C ALA A 16 -6.82 -13.37 9.20
N SER A 17 -7.09 -13.72 7.95
CA SER A 17 -6.91 -12.86 6.76
C SER A 17 -8.05 -11.85 6.59
N THR A 18 -8.94 -11.74 7.57
CA THR A 18 -10.17 -10.98 7.47
C THR A 18 -9.96 -9.51 7.87
N PRO A 19 -10.54 -8.56 7.12
CA PRO A 19 -10.47 -7.15 7.48
C PRO A 19 -11.07 -6.90 8.87
N LYS A 20 -10.45 -5.98 9.62
CA LYS A 20 -10.86 -5.67 10.99
C LYS A 20 -12.29 -5.13 11.03
N LYS A 21 -13.16 -5.79 11.80
CA LYS A 21 -14.59 -5.46 11.88
C LYS A 21 -15.05 -5.33 13.33
N TYR A 22 -15.66 -4.21 13.69
CA TYR A 22 -16.29 -3.97 14.98
C TYR A 22 -17.75 -3.57 14.79
N GLY A 23 -18.68 -4.26 15.48
CA GLY A 23 -20.09 -3.86 15.49
C GLY A 23 -20.74 -3.73 14.11
N GLY A 24 -20.29 -4.53 13.12
CA GLY A 24 -20.79 -4.46 11.75
C GLY A 24 -20.01 -3.52 10.81
N LYS A 25 -19.13 -2.66 11.34
CA LYS A 25 -18.33 -1.69 10.58
C LYS A 25 -16.89 -2.16 10.40
N TYR A 26 -16.33 -1.92 9.22
CA TYR A 26 -14.94 -2.21 8.90
C TYR A 26 -14.06 -1.00 9.20
N THR A 27 -12.98 -1.21 9.94
CA THR A 27 -11.98 -0.16 10.16
C THR A 27 -10.99 -0.18 9.01
N VAL A 28 -10.88 0.92 8.26
CA VAL A 28 -10.02 1.05 7.08
C VAL A 28 -9.03 2.18 7.31
N THR A 29 -7.75 1.91 7.11
CA THR A 29 -6.70 2.93 7.23
C THR A 29 -6.80 3.91 6.06
N LEU A 30 -6.80 5.21 6.33
CA LEU A 30 -6.81 6.25 5.31
C LEU A 30 -5.55 7.10 5.39
N ILE A 31 -4.82 7.20 4.28
CA ILE A 31 -3.69 8.11 4.13
C ILE A 31 -4.07 9.14 3.07
N PRO A 32 -4.44 10.39 3.43
CA PRO A 32 -4.99 11.36 2.47
C PRO A 32 -3.99 11.75 1.39
N GLY A 33 -2.70 11.79 1.74
CA GLY A 33 -1.64 12.24 0.86
C GLY A 33 -1.56 13.76 0.74
N ASP A 34 -0.80 14.21 -0.26
CA ASP A 34 -0.45 15.62 -0.47
C ASP A 34 -1.28 16.27 -1.57
N GLY A 35 -1.50 17.58 -1.46
CA GLY A 35 -2.18 18.39 -2.49
C GLY A 35 -3.55 17.82 -2.88
N ILE A 36 -3.68 17.42 -4.15
CA ILE A 36 -4.90 16.82 -4.73
C ILE A 36 -5.34 15.55 -3.97
N GLY A 37 -4.41 14.86 -3.28
CA GLY A 37 -4.71 13.70 -2.46
C GLY A 37 -5.74 13.99 -1.36
N GLN A 38 -5.63 15.13 -0.69
CA GLN A 38 -6.54 15.51 0.41
C GLN A 38 -7.96 15.80 -0.12
N GLU A 39 -8.06 16.50 -1.25
CA GLU A 39 -9.32 16.81 -1.91
C GLU A 39 -10.02 15.53 -2.36
N THR A 40 -9.28 14.64 -3.04
CA THR A 40 -9.81 13.35 -3.52
C THR A 40 -10.26 12.47 -2.36
N SER A 41 -9.47 12.39 -1.29
CA SER A 41 -9.81 11.61 -0.10
C SER A 41 -11.05 12.15 0.61
N SER A 42 -11.22 13.47 0.64
CA SER A 42 -12.42 14.11 1.19
C SER A 42 -13.66 13.81 0.34
N ALA A 43 -13.55 13.81 -0.99
CA ALA A 43 -14.62 13.41 -1.88
C ALA A 43 -15.03 11.94 -1.66
N VAL A 44 -14.05 11.03 -1.51
CA VAL A 44 -14.32 9.62 -1.22
C VAL A 44 -15.08 9.46 0.09
N LYS A 45 -14.68 10.15 1.16
CA LYS A 45 -15.42 10.12 2.44
C LYS A 45 -16.87 10.59 2.30
N THR A 46 -17.09 11.66 1.55
CA THR A 46 -18.44 12.21 1.31
C THR A 46 -19.32 11.20 0.58
N ILE A 47 -18.79 10.55 -0.46
CA ILE A 47 -19.51 9.50 -1.22
C ILE A 47 -19.81 8.29 -0.33
N PHE A 48 -18.83 7.82 0.46
CA PHE A 48 -19.01 6.68 1.36
C PHE A 48 -20.04 6.96 2.46
N LYS A 49 -20.07 8.19 2.97
CA LYS A 49 -21.08 8.64 3.92
C LYS A 49 -22.48 8.67 3.29
N ALA A 50 -22.59 9.19 2.07
CA ALA A 50 -23.86 9.23 1.33
C ALA A 50 -24.40 7.83 1.00
N ALA A 51 -23.51 6.91 0.62
CA ALA A 51 -23.84 5.52 0.33
C ALA A 51 -24.04 4.65 1.59
N THR A 52 -23.94 5.23 2.80
CA THR A 52 -24.07 4.52 4.09
C THR A 52 -23.20 3.27 4.17
N VAL A 53 -21.97 3.36 3.65
CA VAL A 53 -21.03 2.23 3.66
C VAL A 53 -20.61 1.96 5.11
N PRO A 54 -20.60 0.70 5.59
CA PRO A 54 -20.20 0.36 6.95
C PRO A 54 -18.67 0.41 7.11
N VAL A 55 -18.06 1.57 6.86
CA VAL A 55 -16.62 1.81 6.95
C VAL A 55 -16.35 2.93 7.94
N GLU A 56 -15.40 2.69 8.84
CA GLU A 56 -14.84 3.66 9.76
C GLU A 56 -13.40 3.95 9.36
N TRP A 57 -13.08 5.24 9.21
CA TRP A 57 -11.78 5.67 8.70
C TRP A 57 -10.81 5.92 9.84
N GLU A 58 -9.70 5.20 9.85
CA GLU A 58 -8.55 5.50 10.70
C GLU A 58 -7.53 6.31 9.90
N GLN A 59 -7.55 7.63 10.06
CA GLN A 59 -6.75 8.54 9.22
C GLN A 59 -5.37 8.82 9.81
N PHE A 60 -4.33 8.71 8.98
CA PHE A 60 -2.97 9.16 9.28
C PHE A 60 -2.53 10.19 8.25
N ASP A 61 -2.09 11.35 8.71
CA ASP A 61 -1.53 12.39 7.85
C ASP A 61 0.00 12.26 7.85
N VAL A 62 0.56 11.94 6.69
CA VAL A 62 2.01 11.73 6.48
C VAL A 62 2.57 12.74 5.47
N SER A 63 1.86 13.86 5.28
CA SER A 63 2.24 14.91 4.33
C SER A 63 3.57 15.57 4.68
N GLY A 64 4.41 15.87 3.69
CA GLY A 64 5.46 16.91 3.84
C GLY A 64 6.82 16.52 4.45
N TYR A 65 7.15 15.23 4.61
CA TYR A 65 8.48 14.68 4.98
C TYR A 65 9.43 15.64 5.75
N THR A 66 9.07 15.96 6.99
CA THR A 66 10.03 16.46 7.99
C THR A 66 10.12 15.44 9.11
N THR A 67 11.31 15.29 9.69
CA THR A 67 11.76 14.22 10.60
C THR A 67 10.86 13.88 11.82
N ALA A 68 9.77 14.60 12.05
CA ALA A 68 8.70 14.25 12.99
C ALA A 68 7.75 13.15 12.46
N ASP A 69 7.70 12.94 11.14
CA ASP A 69 6.72 12.06 10.45
C ASP A 69 7.04 10.56 10.49
N ASP A 70 8.24 10.16 10.96
CA ASP A 70 8.63 8.75 11.02
C ASP A 70 7.76 7.95 12.00
N ASN A 71 7.30 8.57 13.10
CA ASN A 71 6.44 7.89 14.06
C ASN A 71 5.02 7.71 13.51
N THR A 72 4.46 8.76 12.90
CA THR A 72 3.14 8.70 12.23
C THR A 72 3.16 7.69 11.09
N PHE A 73 4.27 7.60 10.35
CA PHE A 73 4.47 6.57 9.34
C PHE A 73 4.46 5.16 9.92
N LYS A 74 5.22 4.90 10.99
CA LYS A 74 5.20 3.60 11.67
C LYS A 74 3.81 3.24 12.16
N GLN A 75 3.10 4.19 12.77
CA GLN A 75 1.71 4.00 13.18
C GLN A 75 0.79 3.69 12.00
N SER A 76 0.99 4.33 10.84
CA SER A 76 0.23 4.03 9.63
C SER A 76 0.51 2.61 9.11
N LEU A 77 1.76 2.13 9.16
CA LEU A 77 2.13 0.75 8.81
C LEU A 77 1.52 -0.25 9.78
N GLU A 78 1.60 0.00 11.08
CA GLU A 78 0.95 -0.83 12.11
C GLU A 78 -0.56 -0.88 11.94
N SER A 79 -1.19 0.27 11.65
CA SER A 79 -2.61 0.35 11.33
C SER A 79 -2.95 -0.48 10.08
N LEU A 80 -2.17 -0.37 9.00
CA LEU A 80 -2.36 -1.19 7.79
C LEU A 80 -2.21 -2.69 8.08
N ARG A 81 -1.20 -3.08 8.87
CA ARG A 81 -1.00 -4.47 9.30
C ARG A 81 -2.15 -4.99 10.16
N ARG A 82 -2.78 -4.13 10.96
CA ARG A 82 -3.90 -4.46 11.84
C ARG A 82 -5.24 -4.50 11.11
N ASN A 83 -5.50 -3.52 10.24
CA ASN A 83 -6.76 -3.34 9.54
C ASN A 83 -6.85 -4.19 8.27
N LYS A 84 -5.68 -4.60 7.72
CA LYS A 84 -5.48 -5.38 6.48
C LYS A 84 -5.90 -4.66 5.19
N VAL A 85 -6.64 -3.57 5.30
CA VAL A 85 -7.12 -2.76 4.18
C VAL A 85 -6.81 -1.30 4.46
N GLY A 86 -6.31 -0.61 3.44
CA GLY A 86 -6.12 0.83 3.49
C GLY A 86 -6.33 1.50 2.14
N LEU A 87 -6.71 2.76 2.21
CA LEU A 87 -6.84 3.66 1.09
C LEU A 87 -5.75 4.74 1.21
N LYS A 88 -4.93 4.89 0.17
CA LYS A 88 -3.91 5.93 0.12
C LYS A 88 -4.16 6.88 -1.04
N GLY A 89 -3.98 8.16 -0.80
CA GLY A 89 -3.89 9.20 -1.81
C GLY A 89 -2.52 9.26 -2.48
N ILE A 90 -2.31 10.34 -3.21
CA ILE A 90 -1.05 10.64 -3.88
C ILE A 90 -0.09 11.23 -2.85
N LEU A 91 1.10 10.66 -2.73
CA LEU A 91 2.16 11.16 -1.85
C LEU A 91 3.29 11.72 -2.70
N TYR A 92 3.68 12.96 -2.41
CA TYR A 92 4.79 13.59 -3.11
C TYR A 92 6.11 12.96 -2.66
N THR A 93 6.89 12.45 -3.61
CA THR A 93 8.24 11.95 -3.34
C THR A 93 9.25 12.98 -3.85
N PRO A 94 9.98 13.69 -2.98
CA PRO A 94 11.01 14.64 -3.42
C PRO A 94 12.14 13.89 -4.14
N VAL A 95 12.39 14.27 -5.39
CA VAL A 95 13.43 13.67 -6.26
C VAL A 95 14.85 14.11 -5.86
N SER A 96 14.97 15.16 -5.04
CA SER A 96 16.22 15.90 -4.80
C SER A 96 17.18 15.31 -3.75
N LYS A 97 16.84 14.18 -3.13
CA LYS A 97 17.76 13.54 -2.17
C LYS A 97 18.23 12.19 -2.69
N LEU A 98 19.43 12.22 -3.29
CA LEU A 98 20.27 11.05 -3.57
C LEU A 98 20.26 10.10 -2.35
N GLY A 99 19.49 9.02 -2.41
CA GLY A 99 19.57 7.91 -1.46
C GLY A 99 18.44 7.74 -0.43
N HIS A 100 17.33 8.49 -0.47
CA HIS A 100 16.17 8.14 0.39
C HIS A 100 15.21 7.19 -0.31
N THR A 101 14.94 6.06 0.34
CA THR A 101 13.91 5.09 -0.03
C THR A 101 12.54 5.77 -0.02
N SER A 102 11.85 5.81 -1.17
CA SER A 102 10.50 6.39 -1.26
C SER A 102 9.55 5.69 -0.29
N PHE A 103 8.65 6.44 0.36
CA PHE A 103 7.59 5.93 1.22
C PHE A 103 6.78 4.80 0.57
N ASN A 104 6.50 4.93 -0.73
CA ASN A 104 5.81 3.89 -1.49
C ASN A 104 6.62 2.59 -1.58
N VAL A 105 7.96 2.67 -1.65
CA VAL A 105 8.85 1.51 -1.67
C VAL A 105 8.92 0.88 -0.28
N ILE A 106 9.03 1.68 0.78
CA ILE A 106 9.06 1.16 2.15
C ILE A 106 7.76 0.44 2.47
N MET A 107 6.59 1.02 2.17
CA MET A 107 5.30 0.33 2.39
C MET A 107 5.21 -0.99 1.65
N ARG A 108 5.63 -1.06 0.38
CA ARG A 108 5.57 -2.31 -0.39
C ARG A 108 6.47 -3.39 0.21
N LYS A 109 7.69 -3.02 0.62
CA LYS A 109 8.64 -3.96 1.23
C LYS A 109 8.18 -4.40 2.62
N ASP A 110 7.73 -3.46 3.45
CA ASP A 110 7.33 -3.73 4.82
C ASP A 110 6.04 -4.57 4.89
N LEU A 111 5.05 -4.23 4.07
CA LEU A 111 3.75 -4.92 4.01
C LEU A 111 3.75 -6.15 3.10
N ASP A 112 4.90 -6.50 2.51
CA ASP A 112 5.05 -7.62 1.58
C ASP A 112 4.00 -7.61 0.45
N MET A 113 3.80 -6.43 -0.15
CA MET A 113 2.83 -6.23 -1.24
C MET A 113 3.40 -6.75 -2.57
N TYR A 114 3.37 -8.06 -2.74
CA TYR A 114 3.95 -8.76 -3.90
C TYR A 114 3.25 -8.48 -5.23
N ALA A 115 1.96 -8.17 -5.24
CA ALA A 115 1.19 -7.92 -6.47
C ALA A 115 0.61 -6.49 -6.52
N SER A 116 0.77 -5.84 -7.66
CA SER A 116 0.06 -4.64 -8.05
C SER A 116 -0.94 -4.96 -9.16
N ILE A 117 -2.18 -4.51 -8.98
CA ILE A 117 -3.24 -4.67 -9.98
C ILE A 117 -3.64 -3.29 -10.49
N SER A 118 -3.61 -3.09 -11.81
CA SER A 118 -4.10 -1.88 -12.48
C SER A 118 -5.23 -2.25 -13.42
N LEU A 119 -6.42 -1.70 -13.17
CA LEU A 119 -7.59 -1.90 -14.03
C LEU A 119 -7.60 -0.85 -15.14
N VAL A 120 -7.70 -1.30 -16.39
CA VAL A 120 -7.71 -0.43 -17.56
C VAL A 120 -9.01 -0.66 -18.30
N LYS A 121 -9.89 0.34 -18.23
CA LYS A 121 -11.23 0.29 -18.84
C LYS A 121 -11.61 1.63 -19.45
N ASN A 122 -12.29 1.59 -20.60
CA ASN A 122 -12.90 2.80 -21.16
C ASN A 122 -14.07 3.29 -20.27
N ILE A 123 -14.09 4.58 -19.99
CA ILE A 123 -15.20 5.22 -19.26
C ILE A 123 -16.32 5.54 -20.27
N PRO A 124 -17.58 5.10 -20.03
CA PRO A 124 -18.71 5.44 -20.90
C PRO A 124 -18.86 6.97 -21.04
N GLY A 125 -18.98 7.45 -22.28
CA GLY A 125 -19.13 8.88 -22.56
C GLY A 125 -17.81 9.66 -22.70
N HIS A 126 -16.65 9.02 -22.53
CA HIS A 126 -15.35 9.66 -22.77
C HIS A 126 -14.72 9.16 -24.08
N THR A 127 -14.41 10.08 -24.98
CA THR A 127 -13.76 9.76 -26.26
C THR A 127 -12.30 9.39 -26.03
N ALA A 128 -11.96 8.14 -26.28
CA ALA A 128 -10.59 7.65 -26.25
C ALA A 128 -10.13 7.20 -27.64
N ARG A 129 -8.82 7.14 -27.87
CA ARG A 129 -8.24 6.65 -29.13
C ARG A 129 -8.66 5.20 -29.43
N HIS A 130 -8.73 4.37 -28.40
CA HIS A 130 -9.07 2.96 -28.49
C HIS A 130 -10.39 2.69 -27.77
N ASN A 131 -11.23 1.88 -28.40
CA ASN A 131 -12.56 1.50 -27.91
C ASN A 131 -12.57 0.01 -27.53
N GLY A 132 -13.43 -0.37 -26.60
CA GLY A 132 -13.58 -1.77 -26.18
C GLY A 132 -12.44 -2.27 -25.29
N VAL A 133 -11.74 -1.37 -24.61
CA VAL A 133 -10.68 -1.71 -23.66
C VAL A 133 -11.30 -2.12 -22.33
N ASP A 134 -11.09 -3.37 -21.93
CA ASP A 134 -11.43 -3.90 -20.61
C ASP A 134 -10.42 -5.01 -20.24
N PHE A 135 -9.35 -4.65 -19.55
CA PHE A 135 -8.35 -5.61 -19.08
C PHE A 135 -7.71 -5.17 -17.75
N ALA A 136 -7.10 -6.13 -17.06
CA ALA A 136 -6.35 -5.90 -15.84
C ALA A 136 -4.87 -6.22 -16.07
N ILE A 137 -3.98 -5.35 -15.59
CA ILE A 137 -2.54 -5.60 -15.53
C ILE A 137 -2.23 -6.06 -14.12
N ILE A 138 -1.67 -7.26 -13.99
CA ILE A 138 -1.13 -7.79 -12.75
C ILE A 138 0.38 -7.76 -12.86
N ARG A 139 1.04 -7.12 -11.89
CA ARG A 139 2.48 -6.91 -11.87
C ARG A 139 3.06 -7.35 -10.55
N GLU A 140 4.14 -8.11 -10.61
CA GLU A 140 4.95 -8.50 -9.46
C GLU A 140 5.81 -7.31 -8.99
N ASN A 141 5.88 -7.09 -7.67
CA ASN A 141 6.40 -5.87 -7.04
C ASN A 141 7.55 -6.11 -6.04
N THR A 142 7.90 -7.37 -5.78
CA THR A 142 8.87 -7.79 -4.77
C THR A 142 10.26 -8.05 -5.36
N GLU A 143 10.37 -8.48 -6.62
CA GLU A 143 11.62 -8.94 -7.23
C GLU A 143 12.02 -8.18 -8.53
N GLY A 144 13.14 -8.58 -9.14
CA GLY A 144 13.64 -8.03 -10.41
C GLY A 144 14.44 -6.73 -10.30
N GLU A 145 14.18 -5.78 -11.21
CA GLU A 145 14.89 -4.48 -11.30
C GLU A 145 14.74 -3.60 -10.05
N TYR A 146 13.76 -3.87 -9.18
CA TYR A 146 13.54 -3.12 -7.92
C TYR A 146 14.39 -3.60 -6.75
N SER A 147 15.25 -4.61 -6.96
CA SER A 147 16.23 -5.06 -5.96
C SER A 147 17.30 -4.00 -5.68
N GLY A 148 17.47 -3.00 -6.56
CA GLY A 148 18.41 -1.89 -6.36
C GLY A 148 19.88 -2.32 -6.35
N LEU A 149 20.19 -3.52 -6.87
CA LEU A 149 21.55 -4.04 -7.00
C LEU A 149 22.22 -3.44 -8.24
N GLU A 150 22.53 -2.15 -8.19
CA GLU A 150 23.25 -1.46 -9.25
C GLU A 150 24.73 -1.29 -8.87
N HIS A 151 25.63 -1.67 -9.77
CA HIS A 151 27.06 -1.42 -9.65
C HIS A 151 27.50 -0.40 -10.70
N GLN A 152 28.12 0.70 -10.27
CA GLN A 152 28.72 1.65 -11.19
C GLN A 152 30.10 1.17 -11.64
N VAL A 153 30.20 0.67 -12.87
CA VAL A 153 31.48 0.25 -13.45
C VAL A 153 32.28 1.49 -13.88
N ARG A 154 33.31 1.87 -13.13
CA ARG A 154 34.26 2.90 -13.58
C ARG A 154 35.33 2.26 -14.48
N ARG A 155 35.33 2.64 -15.76
CA ARG A 155 36.44 2.35 -16.67
C ARG A 155 37.57 3.34 -16.41
N PHE A 156 38.63 2.91 -15.74
CA PHE A 156 39.87 3.66 -15.67
C PHE A 156 40.52 3.65 -17.06
N ARG A 157 40.67 4.83 -17.67
CA ARG A 157 41.49 5.05 -18.86
C ARG A 157 42.88 5.41 -18.34
N LEU A 158 43.85 4.52 -18.54
CA LEU A 158 45.28 4.81 -18.38
C LEU A 158 45.73 5.78 -19.47
#